data_AF-A0A822DXG3-F1
#
_entry.id   AF-A0A822DXG3-F1
#
_cell.length_a   1.000
_cell.length_b   1.000
_cell.length_c   1.000
_cell.angle_alpha   90.00
_cell.angle_beta   90.00
_cell.angle_gamma   90.00
#
_symmetry.space_group_name_H-M   'P 1'
#
loop_
_entity.id
_entity.type
_entity.pdbx_description
1 polymer ?
#
loop_
_entity_poly.entity_id
_entity_poly.type
_entity_poly.pdbx_seq_one_letter_code
_entity_poly.pdbx_strand_id
1 'polypeptide(L)'
;MDKSSARSLELPREKFFKTIEDESIRQKLHDQYVNIAQQAKKDMIQLCVSTAQTQKDQSAKEFNTRLEQFKLKQQSLPHHKQFTSNMINLIEEHWKQISASVESAYTYKLDLMRLTFVHD
;
A
#
# COMPACT_ATOMS: atom_id res chain seq x y z
N MET A 1 6.08 8.44 -28.71
CA MET A 1 5.10 8.72 -27.64
C MET A 1 4.24 7.47 -27.50
N ASP A 2 4.62 6.59 -26.59
CA ASP A 2 3.92 5.33 -26.37
C ASP A 2 2.74 5.58 -25.45
N LYS A 3 1.54 5.69 -26.04
CA LYS A 3 0.29 5.64 -25.28
C LYS A 3 0.03 4.18 -24.98
N SER A 4 0.63 3.68 -23.90
CA SER A 4 0.17 2.45 -23.25
C SER A 4 -1.22 2.72 -22.68
N SER A 5 -2.21 2.70 -23.57
CA SER A 5 -3.61 2.69 -23.25
C SER A 5 -3.79 1.42 -22.43
N ALA A 6 -4.09 1.57 -21.15
CA ALA A 6 -4.65 0.49 -20.36
C ALA A 6 -5.79 -0.10 -21.20
N ARG A 7 -5.55 -1.27 -21.81
CA ARG A 7 -6.60 -2.06 -22.43
C ARG A 7 -7.52 -2.38 -21.28
N SER A 8 -8.59 -1.62 -21.14
CA SER A 8 -9.76 -2.09 -20.41
C SER A 8 -10.06 -3.47 -20.97
N LEU A 9 -9.77 -4.49 -20.17
CA LEU A 9 -10.28 -5.84 -20.36
C LEU A 9 -11.78 -5.75 -20.10
N GLU A 10 -12.51 -5.07 -20.99
CA GLU A 10 -13.93 -5.23 -21.17
C GLU A 10 -14.10 -6.63 -21.78
N LEU A 11 -14.02 -7.63 -20.90
CA LEU A 11 -14.50 -8.97 -21.21
C LEU A 11 -15.94 -8.83 -21.72
N PRO A 12 -16.36 -9.63 -22.70
CA PRO A 12 -17.68 -9.56 -23.31
C PRO A 12 -18.75 -10.12 -22.35
N ARG A 13 -18.91 -9.48 -21.18
CA ARG A 13 -19.77 -9.87 -20.05
C ARG A 13 -21.21 -10.05 -20.50
N GLU A 14 -21.70 -9.11 -21.30
CA GLU A 14 -23.08 -9.17 -21.79
C GLU A 14 -23.33 -10.31 -22.77
N LYS A 15 -22.31 -10.76 -23.52
CA LYS A 15 -22.53 -11.77 -24.57
C LYS A 15 -22.66 -13.18 -24.00
N PHE A 16 -22.05 -13.47 -22.85
CA PHE A 16 -22.03 -14.82 -22.27
C PHE A 16 -23.28 -15.14 -21.45
N PHE A 17 -23.87 -14.17 -20.76
CA PHE A 17 -25.12 -14.38 -20.03
C PHE A 17 -26.34 -14.38 -20.95
N LYS A 18 -26.28 -13.65 -22.09
CA LYS A 18 -27.37 -13.61 -23.08
C LYS A 18 -27.57 -14.95 -23.82
N THR A 19 -26.60 -15.88 -23.80
CA THR A 19 -26.72 -17.22 -24.40
C THR A 19 -27.41 -18.24 -23.51
N ILE A 20 -27.73 -17.90 -22.26
CA ILE A 20 -28.45 -18.77 -21.33
C ILE A 20 -29.96 -18.55 -21.58
N GLU A 21 -30.71 -19.58 -21.95
CA GLU A 21 -32.16 -19.43 -22.21
C GLU A 21 -32.95 -19.22 -20.92
N ASP A 22 -32.56 -19.90 -19.83
CA ASP A 22 -33.25 -19.81 -18.54
C ASP A 22 -32.84 -18.54 -17.77
N GLU A 23 -33.82 -17.64 -17.60
CA GLU A 23 -33.65 -16.36 -16.91
C GLU A 23 -33.27 -16.51 -15.42
N SER A 24 -33.80 -17.51 -14.74
CA SER A 24 -33.51 -17.75 -13.33
C SER A 24 -32.06 -18.22 -13.14
N ILE A 25 -31.56 -19.04 -14.07
CA ILE A 25 -30.15 -19.45 -14.09
C ILE A 25 -29.26 -18.26 -14.42
N ARG A 26 -29.65 -17.42 -15.40
CA ARG A 26 -28.92 -16.20 -15.79
C ARG A 26 -28.75 -15.26 -14.60
N GLN A 27 -29.83 -14.97 -13.87
CA GLN A 27 -29.82 -14.06 -12.72
C GLN A 27 -28.94 -14.60 -11.59
N LYS A 28 -29.07 -15.89 -11.25
CA LYS A 28 -28.23 -16.52 -10.20
C LYS A 28 -26.74 -16.44 -10.52
N LEU A 29 -26.35 -16.71 -11.77
CA LEU A 29 -24.95 -16.65 -12.19
C LEU A 29 -24.43 -15.22 -12.19
N HIS A 30 -25.25 -14.26 -12.61
CA HIS A 30 -24.92 -12.84 -12.53
C HIS A 30 -24.68 -12.40 -11.07
N ASP A 31 -25.59 -12.75 -10.16
CA ASP A 31 -25.47 -12.39 -8.74
C ASP A 31 -24.24 -13.04 -8.09
N GLN A 32 -23.97 -14.31 -8.40
CA GLN A 32 -22.74 -14.99 -7.96
C GLN A 32 -21.48 -14.30 -8.48
N TYR A 33 -21.47 -13.91 -9.76
CA TYR A 33 -20.35 -13.20 -10.37
C TYR A 33 -20.11 -11.85 -9.70
N VAL A 34 -21.16 -11.06 -9.48
CA VAL A 34 -21.08 -9.76 -8.79
C VAL A 34 -20.50 -9.94 -7.38
N ASN A 35 -21.01 -10.92 -6.62
CA ASN A 35 -20.52 -11.20 -5.27
C ASN A 35 -19.03 -11.58 -5.26
N ILE A 36 -18.60 -12.47 -6.17
CA ILE A 36 -17.19 -12.88 -6.28
C ILE A 36 -16.31 -11.68 -6.67
N ALA A 37 -16.75 -10.86 -7.61
CA ALA A 37 -16.00 -9.69 -8.06
C ALA A 37 -15.84 -8.65 -6.93
N GLN A 38 -16.90 -8.39 -6.16
CA GLN A 38 -16.85 -7.50 -5.00
C GLN A 38 -15.92 -8.04 -3.91
N GLN A 39 -16.00 -9.35 -3.62
CA GLN A 39 -15.11 -9.98 -2.64
C GLN A 39 -13.64 -9.93 -3.08
N ALA A 40 -13.34 -10.25 -4.34
CA ALA A 40 -11.98 -10.16 -4.88
C ALA A 40 -11.42 -8.73 -4.84
N LYS A 41 -12.26 -7.71 -5.13
CA LYS A 41 -11.89 -6.29 -5.01
C LYS A 41 -11.56 -5.94 -3.54
N LYS A 42 -12.36 -6.42 -2.57
CA LYS A 42 -12.10 -6.22 -1.13
C LYS A 42 -10.80 -6.90 -0.67
N ASP A 43 -10.56 -8.13 -1.08
CA ASP A 43 -9.37 -8.90 -0.69
C ASP A 43 -8.09 -8.25 -1.24
N MET A 44 -8.11 -7.78 -2.49
CA MET A 44 -7.00 -7.03 -3.09
C MET A 44 -6.67 -5.75 -2.31
N ILE A 45 -7.68 -4.99 -1.89
CA ILE A 45 -7.47 -3.79 -1.07
C ILE A 45 -6.82 -4.17 0.26
N GLN A 46 -7.33 -5.20 0.93
CA GLN A 46 -6.79 -5.65 2.21
C GLN A 46 -5.33 -6.13 2.08
N LEU A 47 -5.00 -6.82 0.99
CA LEU A 47 -3.63 -7.22 0.69
C LEU A 47 -2.71 -6.01 0.50
N CYS A 48 -3.12 -5.02 -0.31
CA CYS A 48 -2.35 -3.79 -0.52
C CYS A 48 -2.10 -3.02 0.78
N VAL A 49 -3.13 -2.89 1.64
CA VAL A 49 -3.01 -2.29 2.99
C VAL A 49 -1.94 -3.02 3.81
N SER A 50 -2.06 -4.34 3.89
CA SER A 50 -1.18 -5.17 4.70
C SER A 50 0.27 -5.13 4.23
N THR A 51 0.49 -5.20 2.91
CA THR A 51 1.83 -5.12 2.31
C THR A 51 2.47 -3.75 2.54
N ALA A 52 1.73 -2.65 2.33
CA ALA A 52 2.22 -1.30 2.58
C ALA A 52 2.62 -1.10 4.06
N GLN A 53 1.78 -1.56 4.98
CA GLN A 53 2.05 -1.50 6.41
C GLN A 53 3.30 -2.32 6.79
N THR A 54 3.42 -3.53 6.26
CA THR A 54 4.59 -4.39 6.50
C THR A 54 5.89 -3.75 6.01
N GLN A 55 5.89 -3.14 4.83
CA GLN A 55 7.07 -2.46 4.27
C GLN A 55 7.48 -1.24 5.11
N LYS A 56 6.51 -0.48 5.62
CA LYS A 56 6.75 0.64 6.55
C LYS A 56 7.43 0.13 7.82
N ASP A 57 6.87 -0.88 8.45
CA ASP A 57 7.37 -1.41 9.73
C ASP A 57 8.78 -1.99 9.59
N GLN A 58 9.04 -2.70 8.50
CA GLN A 58 10.37 -3.23 8.17
C GLN A 58 11.39 -2.10 7.97
N SER A 59 11.03 -1.05 7.23
CA SER A 59 11.91 0.11 7.00
C SER A 59 12.23 0.86 8.30
N ALA A 60 11.24 1.03 9.19
CA ALA A 60 11.43 1.64 10.50
C ALA A 60 12.39 0.82 11.38
N LYS A 61 12.25 -0.51 11.38
CA LYS A 61 13.14 -1.41 12.12
C LYS A 61 14.57 -1.36 11.61
N GLU A 62 14.77 -1.36 10.29
CA GLU A 62 16.09 -1.24 9.67
C GLU A 62 16.76 0.08 9.99
N PHE A 63 16.02 1.19 9.93
CA PHE A 63 16.53 2.50 10.32
C PHE A 63 16.99 2.51 11.78
N ASN A 64 16.13 2.08 12.72
CA ASN A 64 16.48 2.08 14.14
C ASN A 64 17.72 1.22 14.41
N THR A 65 17.82 0.07 13.76
CA THR A 65 18.99 -0.81 13.88
C THR A 65 20.26 -0.11 13.39
N ARG A 66 20.21 0.55 12.24
CA ARG A 66 21.36 1.29 11.68
C ARG A 66 21.73 2.51 12.52
N LEU A 67 20.74 3.21 13.07
CA LEU A 67 20.95 4.36 13.95
C LEU A 67 21.67 3.94 15.24
N GLU A 68 21.25 2.84 15.86
CA GLU A 68 21.92 2.33 17.06
C GLU A 68 23.35 1.86 16.78
N GLN A 69 23.56 1.14 15.67
CA GLN A 69 24.92 0.79 15.21
C GLN A 69 25.78 2.02 14.96
N PHE A 70 25.19 3.08 14.40
CA PHE A 70 25.86 4.35 14.16
C PHE A 70 26.23 5.04 15.48
N LYS A 71 25.30 5.12 16.45
CA LYS A 71 25.55 5.69 17.79
C LYS A 71 26.67 4.94 18.51
N LEU A 72 26.70 3.61 18.45
CA LEU A 72 27.77 2.79 19.02
C LEU A 72 29.12 3.07 18.36
N LYS A 73 29.17 3.16 17.03
CA LYS A 73 30.39 3.53 16.29
C LYS A 73 30.86 4.96 16.63
N GLN A 74 29.93 5.88 16.86
CA GLN A 74 30.27 7.24 17.27
C GLN A 74 30.94 7.27 18.63
N GLN A 75 30.44 6.50 19.61
CA GLN A 75 31.02 6.44 20.95
C GLN A 75 32.47 5.93 20.98
N SER A 76 32.88 5.10 20.01
CA SER A 76 34.26 4.59 19.92
C SER A 76 35.25 5.50 19.19
N LEU A 77 34.76 6.55 18.52
CA LEU A 77 35.62 7.52 17.83
C LEU A 77 36.23 8.54 18.81
N PRO A 78 37.42 9.09 18.53
CA PRO A 78 37.93 10.25 19.26
C PRO A 78 36.96 11.43 19.18
N HIS A 79 36.77 12.21 20.26
CA HIS A 79 35.75 13.27 20.37
C HIS A 79 35.72 14.26 19.19
N HIS A 80 36.86 14.65 18.64
CA HIS A 80 36.93 15.58 17.50
C HIS A 80 36.44 14.98 16.16
N LYS A 81 36.23 13.66 16.12
CA LYS A 81 35.63 12.93 14.98
C LYS A 81 34.19 12.49 15.27
N GLN A 82 33.68 12.79 16.47
CA GLN A 82 32.31 12.46 16.84
C GLN A 82 31.34 13.52 16.34
N PHE A 83 30.17 13.09 15.88
CA PHE A 83 29.05 14.00 15.76
C PHE A 83 28.55 14.40 17.14
N THR A 84 28.18 15.67 17.26
CA THR A 84 27.52 16.15 18.48
C THR A 84 26.16 15.47 18.65
N SER A 85 25.69 15.34 19.88
CA SER A 85 24.35 14.82 20.16
C SER A 85 23.25 15.57 19.41
N ASN A 86 23.41 16.88 19.22
CA ASN A 86 22.48 17.71 18.44
C ASN A 86 22.38 17.26 16.98
N MET A 87 23.51 16.91 16.34
CA MET A 87 23.50 16.42 14.96
C MET A 87 22.82 15.05 14.85
N ILE A 88 23.04 14.16 15.82
CA ILE A 88 22.40 12.83 15.85
C ILE A 88 20.89 12.98 16.06
N ASN A 89 20.47 13.86 16.98
CA ASN A 89 19.07 14.16 17.22
C ASN A 89 18.39 14.72 15.97
N LEU A 90 19.08 15.58 15.21
CA LEU A 90 18.55 16.15 13.97
C LEU A 90 18.29 15.07 12.90
N ILE A 91 19.20 14.09 12.77
CA ILE A 91 19.03 12.94 11.87
C ILE A 91 17.81 12.11 12.28
N GLU A 92 17.66 11.85 13.57
CA GLU A 92 16.53 11.08 14.10
C GLU A 92 15.20 11.82 13.91
N GLU A 93 15.19 13.15 14.09
CA GLU A 93 14.02 14.00 13.89
C GLU A 93 13.60 14.05 12.42
N HIS A 94 14.54 14.24 11.49
CA HIS A 94 14.24 14.20 10.06
C HIS A 94 13.72 12.85 9.61
N TRP A 95 14.27 11.75 10.14
CA TRP A 95 13.72 10.43 9.87
C TRP A 95 12.27 10.30 10.34
N LYS A 96 11.96 10.75 11.57
CA LYS A 96 10.58 10.73 12.09
C LYS A 96 9.63 11.53 11.21
N GLN A 97 10.05 12.70 10.73
CA GLN A 97 9.27 13.52 9.80
C GLN A 97 9.02 12.82 8.46
N ILE A 98 10.05 12.21 7.87
CA ILE A 98 9.92 11.44 6.62
C ILE A 98 8.98 10.25 6.84
N SER A 99 9.16 9.51 7.93
CA SER A 99 8.32 8.36 8.29
C SER A 99 6.84 8.75 8.44
N ALA A 100 6.57 9.86 9.14
CA ALA A 100 5.21 10.39 9.29
C ALA A 100 4.60 10.83 7.94
N SER A 101 5.40 11.44 7.06
CA SER A 101 4.96 11.80 5.71
C SER A 101 4.63 10.57 4.86
N VAL A 102 5.46 9.52 4.96
CA VAL A 102 5.24 8.25 4.26
C VAL A 102 3.98 7.56 4.78
N GLU A 103 3.80 7.52 6.11
CA GLU A 103 2.58 7.02 6.75
C GLU A 103 1.34 7.76 6.27
N SER A 104 1.37 9.09 6.26
CA SER A 104 0.26 9.90 5.75
C SER A 104 -0.05 9.60 4.27
N ALA A 105 0.97 9.40 3.44
CA ALA A 105 0.79 9.11 2.02
C ALA A 105 0.16 7.72 1.79
N TYR A 106 0.58 6.72 2.58
CA TYR A 106 -0.04 5.40 2.53
C TYR A 106 -1.48 5.44 3.05
N THR A 107 -1.72 6.02 4.23
CA THR A 107 -3.08 6.17 4.78
C THR A 107 -4.01 6.89 3.81
N TYR A 108 -3.57 7.99 3.19
CA TYR A 108 -4.36 8.69 2.17
C TYR A 108 -4.68 7.81 0.95
N LYS A 109 -3.70 7.08 0.41
CA LYS A 109 -3.94 6.14 -0.69
C LYS A 109 -4.92 5.04 -0.29
N LEU A 110 -4.85 4.55 0.94
CA LEU A 110 -5.75 3.55 1.48
C LEU A 110 -7.18 4.08 1.62
N ASP A 111 -7.35 5.30 2.12
CA ASP A 111 -8.65 5.93 2.28
C ASP A 111 -9.27 6.27 0.92
N LEU A 112 -8.49 6.70 -0.07
CA LEU A 112 -8.95 6.88 -1.46
C LEU A 112 -9.46 5.57 -2.07
N MET A 113 -8.75 4.45 -1.83
CA MET A 113 -9.16 3.13 -2.31
C MET A 113 -10.42 2.60 -1.60
N ARG A 114 -10.66 3.01 -0.34
CA ARG A 114 -11.88 2.68 0.40
C ARG A 114 -13.07 3.53 -0.02
N LEU A 115 -12.88 4.83 -0.23
CA LEU A 115 -13.96 5.76 -0.60
C LEU A 115 -14.51 5.49 -2.01
N THR A 116 -13.65 5.09 -2.95
CA THR A 116 -14.08 4.60 -4.28
C THR A 116 -14.84 3.26 -4.23
N PHE A 117 -14.99 2.64 -3.05
CA PHE A 117 -15.77 1.42 -2.84
C PHE A 117 -17.12 1.67 -2.16
N VAL A 118 -17.29 2.78 -1.44
CA VAL A 118 -18.55 3.10 -0.71
C VAL A 118 -19.58 3.79 -1.63
N HIS A 119 -19.21 4.12 -2.87
CA HIS A 119 -20.06 4.87 -3.81
C HIS A 119 -20.37 4.15 -5.14
N ASP A 120 -20.05 2.85 -5.26
CA ASP A 120 -20.43 1.99 -6.39
C ASP A 120 -21.43 0.90 -5.96
#